data_AF-A0AAT9GUQ0-F1
#
_entry.id   AF-A0AAT9GUQ0-F1
#
_cell.length_a   1.000
_cell.length_b   1.000
_cell.length_c   1.000
_cell.angle_alpha   90.00
_cell.angle_beta   90.00
_cell.angle_gamma   90.00
#
_symmetry.space_group_name_H-M   'P 1'
#
loop_
_entity.id
_entity.type
_entity.pdbx_description
1 polymer ?
#
loop_
_entity_poly.entity_id
_entity_poly.type
_entity_poly.pdbx_seq_one_letter_code
_entity_poly.pdbx_strand_id
1 'polypeptide(L)'
;MKLDDLLKVAADFPLPEIKKIYVDDDIFYLEQSPQLLSLLNPDQIFWKYNSIIIGPDGTQIETIGKENTSKYFYLSPINELQIGWDLKVNTNELVKLIYDILPCKEGESYFNPSFWNREDIFDGKKIFMESGEINEKLREKEHTLSFYENNLTLDTGYINPFYVYLNPFIINQSKELHGKSEFFSVSLKETFNIVGENKLKLINDKGLLKVETLGRIVVVKSKTWKEAKPYEVTWNLKNKVLKIDCKLPFPISLYKAYPSGIIPFFIKYDNNQLILGLVNLNDFPAIANLLLSARIEDAYILSPQGKEIEKLNPEFDRIKIPMRKFGIIYVKLKIKRLLESFLKRKIISS
;
A
#
# COMPACT_ATOMS: atom_id res chain seq x y z
N MET A 1 -1.69 18.95 -15.80
CA MET A 1 -1.41 17.98 -14.72
C MET A 1 -0.92 16.74 -15.41
N LYS A 2 0.23 16.24 -14.99
CA LYS A 2 0.83 15.01 -15.51
C LYS A 2 0.54 13.85 -14.58
N LEU A 3 0.82 12.63 -15.03
CA LEU A 3 0.66 11.43 -14.21
C LEU A 3 1.40 11.52 -12.86
N ASP A 4 2.66 11.98 -12.86
CA ASP A 4 3.46 12.11 -11.63
C ASP A 4 2.86 13.10 -10.63
N ASP A 5 2.23 14.18 -11.11
CA ASP A 5 1.55 15.15 -10.25
C ASP A 5 0.36 14.48 -9.54
N LEU A 6 -0.41 13.67 -10.27
CA LEU A 6 -1.60 12.99 -9.73
C LEU A 6 -1.23 11.94 -8.68
N LEU A 7 -0.16 11.18 -8.92
CA LEU A 7 0.36 10.21 -7.96
C LEU A 7 0.89 10.87 -6.69
N LYS A 8 1.58 12.01 -6.83
CA LYS A 8 2.09 12.77 -5.70
C LYS A 8 0.95 13.36 -4.86
N VAL A 9 -0.06 13.95 -5.51
CA VAL A 9 -1.25 14.48 -4.83
C VAL A 9 -1.87 13.42 -3.94
N ALA A 10 -2.05 12.20 -4.44
CA ALA A 10 -2.67 11.14 -3.66
C ALA A 10 -1.86 10.74 -2.40
N ALA A 11 -0.56 11.05 -2.33
CA ALA A 11 0.29 10.81 -1.16
C ALA A 11 0.43 12.04 -0.24
N ASP A 12 0.15 13.25 -0.72
CA ASP A 12 0.29 14.52 0.02
C ASP A 12 -1.06 14.93 0.64
N PHE A 13 -1.27 14.67 1.93
CA PHE A 13 -2.51 15.00 2.63
C PHE A 13 -2.35 16.13 3.66
N PRO A 14 -3.31 17.10 3.77
CA PRO A 14 -4.56 17.20 3.01
C PRO A 14 -4.37 17.64 1.55
N LEU A 15 -5.27 17.19 0.67
CA LEU A 15 -5.20 17.48 -0.75
C LEU A 15 -5.59 18.94 -1.04
N PRO A 16 -4.94 19.62 -1.99
CA PRO A 16 -5.37 20.94 -2.43
C PRO A 16 -6.71 20.87 -3.18
N GLU A 17 -7.53 21.90 -3.02
CA GLU A 17 -8.72 22.11 -3.88
C GLU A 17 -8.27 22.73 -5.21
N ILE A 18 -8.55 22.06 -6.33
CA ILE A 18 -8.17 22.54 -7.67
C ILE A 18 -9.41 22.70 -8.53
N LYS A 19 -9.89 23.94 -8.70
CA LYS A 19 -11.12 24.22 -9.45
C LYS A 19 -11.07 23.78 -10.91
N LYS A 20 -9.94 23.98 -11.58
CA LYS A 20 -9.77 23.65 -13.01
C LYS A 20 -8.54 22.79 -13.21
N ILE A 21 -8.72 21.61 -13.78
CA ILE A 21 -7.64 20.68 -14.07
C ILE A 21 -7.53 20.52 -15.58
N TYR A 22 -6.32 20.64 -16.12
CA TYR A 22 -5.99 20.29 -17.50
C TYR A 22 -5.21 18.98 -17.47
N VAL A 23 -5.69 17.95 -18.15
CA VAL A 23 -5.07 16.62 -18.14
C VAL A 23 -4.55 16.24 -19.52
N ASP A 24 -3.40 15.58 -19.53
CA ASP A 24 -2.80 14.96 -20.72
C ASP A 24 -3.23 13.49 -20.82
N ASP A 25 -2.95 12.84 -21.96
CA ASP A 25 -3.36 11.44 -22.21
C ASP A 25 -2.74 10.43 -21.23
N ASP A 26 -1.56 10.74 -20.71
CA ASP A 26 -0.77 9.88 -19.82
C ASP A 26 -1.47 9.59 -18.49
N ILE A 27 -2.28 10.54 -17.99
CA ILE A 27 -3.09 10.34 -16.78
C ILE A 27 -4.03 9.14 -16.94
N PHE A 28 -4.55 8.90 -18.14
CA PHE A 28 -5.48 7.80 -18.40
C PHE A 28 -4.79 6.45 -18.67
N TYR A 29 -3.46 6.38 -18.51
CA TYR A 29 -2.76 5.10 -18.32
C TYR A 29 -2.99 4.54 -16.92
N LEU A 30 -3.34 5.40 -15.97
CA LEU A 30 -3.66 4.99 -14.61
C LEU A 30 -5.14 4.63 -14.50
N GLU A 31 -5.42 3.40 -14.08
CA GLU A 31 -6.76 2.86 -13.96
C GLU A 31 -7.61 3.66 -12.97
N GLN A 32 -7.00 4.08 -11.86
CA GLN A 32 -7.65 4.86 -10.81
C GLN A 32 -7.68 6.38 -11.07
N SER A 33 -7.31 6.83 -12.27
CA SER A 33 -7.33 8.26 -12.61
C SER A 33 -8.69 8.94 -12.35
N PRO A 34 -9.87 8.33 -12.61
CA PRO A 34 -11.15 8.98 -12.29
C PRO A 34 -11.33 9.20 -10.79
N GLN A 35 -10.98 8.21 -9.96
CA GLN A 35 -11.05 8.33 -8.51
C GLN A 35 -10.09 9.40 -8.00
N LEU A 36 -8.82 9.38 -8.44
CA LEU A 36 -7.82 10.34 -7.99
C LEU A 36 -8.13 11.79 -8.40
N LEU A 37 -8.64 12.00 -9.63
CA LEU A 37 -9.07 13.32 -10.07
C LEU A 37 -10.29 13.81 -9.28
N SER A 38 -11.21 12.91 -8.91
CA SER A 38 -12.37 13.24 -8.07
C SER A 38 -11.96 13.67 -6.66
N LEU A 39 -10.89 13.08 -6.09
CA LEU A 39 -10.39 13.48 -4.77
C LEU A 39 -9.92 14.95 -4.71
N LEU A 40 -9.49 15.53 -5.83
CA LEU A 40 -9.11 16.94 -5.94
C LEU A 40 -10.30 17.92 -5.93
N ASN A 41 -11.52 17.39 -5.99
CA ASN A 41 -12.79 18.14 -6.04
C ASN A 41 -12.80 19.27 -7.09
N PRO A 42 -12.53 18.98 -8.38
CA PRO A 42 -12.52 20.01 -9.42
C PRO A 42 -13.93 20.44 -9.85
N ASP A 43 -14.08 21.71 -10.20
CA ASP A 43 -15.29 22.22 -10.87
C ASP A 43 -15.30 21.77 -12.34
N GLN A 44 -14.12 21.73 -12.99
CA GLN A 44 -13.97 21.39 -14.40
C GLN A 44 -12.67 20.63 -14.67
N ILE A 45 -12.77 19.57 -15.48
CA ILE A 45 -11.63 18.80 -16.00
C ILE A 45 -11.59 18.99 -17.51
N PHE A 46 -10.48 19.49 -18.04
CA PHE A 46 -10.25 19.71 -19.46
C PHE A 46 -9.35 18.62 -20.02
N TRP A 47 -9.83 17.94 -21.08
CA TRP A 47 -9.09 16.94 -21.84
C TRP A 47 -9.40 17.11 -23.33
N LYS A 48 -8.69 16.42 -24.23
CA LYS A 48 -8.88 16.59 -25.68
C LYS A 48 -10.31 16.27 -26.15
N TYR A 49 -10.93 15.24 -25.56
CA TYR A 49 -12.28 14.79 -25.91
C TYR A 49 -13.31 15.14 -24.83
N ASN A 50 -14.51 15.51 -25.27
CA ASN A 50 -15.69 15.61 -24.42
C ASN A 50 -16.18 14.20 -24.03
N SER A 51 -15.89 13.76 -22.80
CA SER A 51 -16.03 12.34 -22.41
C SER A 51 -16.49 12.11 -20.97
N ILE A 52 -17.18 11.00 -20.74
CA ILE A 52 -17.30 10.34 -19.42
C ILE A 52 -16.26 9.23 -19.35
N ILE A 53 -15.46 9.23 -18.28
CA ILE A 53 -14.46 8.20 -18.03
C ILE A 53 -14.82 7.51 -16.71
N ILE A 54 -14.93 6.17 -16.76
CA ILE A 54 -15.39 5.35 -15.65
C ILE A 54 -14.23 4.52 -15.10
N GLY A 55 -13.93 4.70 -13.82
CA GLY A 55 -12.91 3.96 -13.09
C GLY A 55 -13.36 2.55 -12.69
N PRO A 56 -12.41 1.66 -12.33
CA PRO A 56 -12.71 0.28 -11.91
C PRO A 56 -13.50 0.22 -10.58
N ASP A 57 -13.37 1.25 -9.75
CA ASP A 57 -14.13 1.44 -8.50
C ASP A 57 -15.58 1.91 -8.77
N GLY A 58 -15.88 2.36 -10.00
CA GLY A 58 -17.16 2.92 -10.43
C GLY A 58 -17.22 4.45 -10.39
N THR A 59 -16.15 5.13 -9.99
CA THR A 59 -16.09 6.60 -10.04
C THR A 59 -16.16 7.08 -11.48
N GLN A 60 -16.95 8.11 -11.73
CA GLN A 60 -17.09 8.72 -13.04
C GLN A 60 -16.61 10.16 -13.00
N ILE A 61 -15.87 10.57 -14.03
CA ILE A 61 -15.50 11.97 -14.25
C ILE A 61 -16.01 12.41 -15.62
N GLU A 62 -16.36 13.69 -15.73
CA GLU A 62 -16.69 14.32 -17.00
C GLU A 62 -15.58 15.28 -17.43
N THR A 63 -15.26 15.25 -18.72
CA THR A 63 -14.19 16.07 -19.31
C THR A 63 -14.77 17.01 -20.36
N ILE A 64 -14.23 18.23 -20.43
CA ILE A 64 -14.59 19.25 -21.42
C ILE A 64 -13.49 19.26 -22.49
N GLY A 65 -13.81 18.78 -23.69
CA GLY A 65 -12.90 18.76 -24.83
C GLY A 65 -13.38 19.56 -26.03
N LYS A 66 -12.43 19.84 -26.93
CA LYS A 66 -12.63 20.66 -28.13
C LYS A 66 -12.49 19.88 -29.43
N GLU A 67 -11.93 18.68 -29.39
CA GLU A 67 -11.69 17.87 -30.60
C GLU A 67 -12.97 17.22 -31.15
N ASN A 68 -14.02 17.09 -30.33
CA ASN A 68 -15.28 16.48 -30.72
C ASN A 68 -16.49 17.18 -30.07
N THR A 69 -17.62 17.19 -30.78
CA THR A 69 -18.90 17.71 -30.26
C THR A 69 -19.73 16.65 -29.53
N SER A 70 -19.56 15.37 -29.89
CA SER A 70 -20.27 14.24 -29.29
C SER A 70 -19.65 13.81 -27.96
N LYS A 71 -20.46 13.32 -27.02
CA LYS A 71 -20.00 12.81 -25.73
C LYS A 71 -19.55 11.35 -25.85
N TYR A 72 -18.29 11.07 -25.53
CA TYR A 72 -17.73 9.71 -25.55
C TYR A 72 -17.74 9.05 -24.17
N PHE A 73 -17.67 7.72 -24.15
CA PHE A 73 -17.66 6.92 -22.93
C PHE A 73 -16.43 5.99 -22.94
N TYR A 74 -15.61 6.09 -21.91
CA TYR A 74 -14.40 5.28 -21.74
C TYR A 74 -14.43 4.51 -20.43
N LEU A 75 -13.85 3.31 -20.45
CA LEU A 75 -13.41 2.62 -19.25
C LEU A 75 -11.92 2.94 -19.04
N SER A 76 -11.53 3.18 -17.79
CA SER A 76 -10.14 3.36 -17.41
C SER A 76 -9.47 2.00 -17.13
N PRO A 77 -8.21 1.76 -17.54
CA PRO A 77 -7.35 2.69 -18.27
C PRO A 77 -7.74 2.75 -19.74
N ILE A 78 -7.50 3.89 -20.39
CA ILE A 78 -7.76 4.04 -21.83
C ILE A 78 -6.67 3.30 -22.62
N ASN A 79 -5.43 3.36 -22.15
CA ASN A 79 -4.33 2.54 -22.66
C ASN A 79 -3.64 1.87 -21.48
N GLU A 80 -3.51 0.54 -21.52
CA GLU A 80 -2.92 -0.23 -20.43
C GLU A 80 -1.40 -0.01 -20.37
N LEU A 81 -0.90 0.35 -19.19
CA LEU A 81 0.53 0.47 -18.91
C LEU A 81 0.82 0.02 -17.48
N GLN A 82 1.86 -0.79 -17.31
CA GLN A 82 2.40 -1.15 -16.01
C GLN A 82 3.34 -0.04 -15.56
N ILE A 83 2.90 0.74 -14.57
CA ILE A 83 3.56 1.95 -14.09
C ILE A 83 4.33 1.66 -12.80
N GLY A 84 3.81 0.80 -11.93
CA GLY A 84 4.33 0.55 -10.59
C GLY A 84 3.96 1.66 -9.59
N TRP A 85 3.96 1.30 -8.31
CA TRP A 85 3.65 2.16 -7.18
C TRP A 85 4.66 2.03 -6.03
N ASP A 86 5.27 3.16 -5.66
CA ASP A 86 6.18 3.23 -4.52
C ASP A 86 5.38 3.29 -3.19
N LEU A 87 5.30 2.16 -2.50
CA LEU A 87 4.60 2.01 -1.21
C LEU A 87 5.37 2.57 0.00
N LYS A 88 6.27 3.53 -0.21
CA LYS A 88 7.10 4.10 0.85
C LYS A 88 6.29 5.07 1.72
N VAL A 89 6.37 4.91 3.04
CA VAL A 89 5.76 5.82 4.01
C VAL A 89 6.82 6.54 4.85
N ASN A 90 6.43 7.65 5.50
CA ASN A 90 7.31 8.34 6.44
C ASN A 90 7.39 7.58 7.77
N THR A 91 8.40 6.73 7.91
CA THR A 91 8.60 5.90 9.10
C THR A 91 8.93 6.72 10.36
N ASN A 92 9.39 7.97 10.24
CA ASN A 92 9.64 8.82 11.41
C ASN A 92 8.35 9.15 12.17
N GLU A 93 7.22 9.21 11.48
CA GLU A 93 5.90 9.42 12.11
C GLU A 93 5.52 8.23 13.00
N LEU A 94 5.91 7.01 12.60
CA LEU A 94 5.72 5.80 13.40
C LEU A 94 6.65 5.77 14.62
N VAL A 95 7.87 6.26 14.47
CA VAL A 95 8.82 6.38 15.58
C VAL A 95 8.31 7.37 16.63
N LYS A 96 7.79 8.53 16.23
CA LYS A 96 7.13 9.49 17.14
C LYS A 96 5.95 8.84 17.87
N LEU A 97 5.10 8.13 17.13
CA LEU A 97 3.97 7.38 17.69
C LEU A 97 4.42 6.44 18.80
N ILE A 98 5.48 5.65 18.57
CA ILE A 98 6.04 4.71 19.55
C ILE A 98 6.40 5.42 20.85
N TYR A 99 7.18 6.50 20.77
CA TYR A 99 7.66 7.23 21.93
C TYR A 99 6.53 7.81 22.78
N ASP A 100 5.45 8.26 22.14
CA ASP A 100 4.33 8.87 22.85
C ASP A 100 3.41 7.82 23.51
N ILE A 101 3.18 6.67 22.86
CA ILE A 101 2.17 5.71 23.33
C ILE A 101 2.73 4.52 24.11
N LEU A 102 4.01 4.20 23.97
CA LEU A 102 4.63 3.06 24.63
C LEU A 102 5.51 3.45 25.82
N PRO A 103 5.67 2.57 26.83
CA PRO A 103 6.56 2.79 27.98
C PRO A 103 8.04 2.59 27.61
N CYS A 104 8.57 3.38 26.67
CA CYS A 104 9.96 3.28 26.24
C CYS A 104 10.93 3.61 27.40
N LYS A 105 11.94 2.76 27.58
CA LYS A 105 13.15 3.03 28.36
C LYS A 105 14.34 3.19 27.41
N GLU A 106 15.45 3.70 27.91
CA GLU A 106 16.71 3.73 27.16
C GLU A 106 17.15 2.32 26.72
N GLY A 107 17.58 2.19 25.47
CA GLY A 107 18.09 0.95 24.87
C GLY A 107 17.50 0.65 23.50
N GLU A 108 18.24 -0.15 22.73
CA GLU A 108 17.90 -0.48 21.33
C GLU A 108 16.87 -1.62 21.22
N SER A 109 15.87 -1.43 20.35
CA SER A 109 14.95 -2.47 19.88
C SER A 109 14.82 -2.45 18.36
N TYR A 110 14.37 -3.57 17.79
CA TYR A 110 13.99 -3.70 16.40
C TYR A 110 12.49 -3.46 16.24
N PHE A 111 12.11 -2.67 15.25
CA PHE A 111 10.73 -2.37 14.91
C PHE A 111 10.39 -2.84 13.50
N ASN A 112 9.32 -3.64 13.39
CA ASN A 112 8.67 -3.94 12.12
C ASN A 112 7.61 -2.86 11.83
N PRO A 113 7.85 -1.94 10.88
CA PRO A 113 6.85 -0.93 10.54
C PRO A 113 5.65 -1.52 9.77
N SER A 114 5.69 -2.79 9.37
CA SER A 114 4.59 -3.41 8.62
C SER A 114 3.36 -3.65 9.46
N PHE A 115 2.20 -3.45 8.85
CA PHE A 115 0.90 -3.79 9.45
C PHE A 115 0.61 -5.30 9.39
N TRP A 116 1.53 -6.07 8.80
CA TRP A 116 1.47 -7.52 8.65
C TRP A 116 2.74 -8.17 9.18
N ASN A 117 2.71 -9.50 9.27
CA ASN A 117 3.90 -10.26 9.60
C ASN A 117 4.95 -10.09 8.50
N ARG A 118 6.22 -10.08 8.90
CA ARG A 118 7.37 -9.89 8.04
C ARG A 118 8.26 -11.12 8.08
N GLU A 119 8.58 -11.61 6.90
CA GLU A 119 9.72 -12.47 6.62
C GLU A 119 10.73 -11.61 5.84
N ASP A 120 11.99 -11.58 6.27
CA ASP A 120 13.04 -10.75 5.63
C ASP A 120 14.43 -11.29 5.98
N ILE A 121 15.45 -10.74 5.33
CA ILE A 121 16.86 -10.91 5.71
C ILE A 121 17.35 -9.61 6.36
N PHE A 122 17.82 -9.71 7.61
CA PHE A 122 18.42 -8.61 8.35
C PHE A 122 19.80 -9.02 8.85
N ASP A 123 20.84 -8.23 8.55
CA ASP A 123 22.24 -8.53 8.87
C ASP A 123 22.66 -9.97 8.50
N GLY A 124 22.22 -10.44 7.33
CA GLY A 124 22.54 -11.77 6.80
C GLY A 124 21.74 -12.94 7.40
N LYS A 125 20.82 -12.66 8.32
CA LYS A 125 19.99 -13.68 8.99
C LYS A 125 18.56 -13.63 8.51
N LYS A 126 17.94 -14.80 8.33
CA LYS A 126 16.51 -14.93 8.04
C LYS A 126 15.71 -14.66 9.31
N ILE A 127 14.84 -13.68 9.26
CA ILE A 127 14.08 -13.22 10.42
C ILE A 127 12.57 -13.33 10.18
N PHE A 128 11.85 -13.45 11.29
CA PHE A 128 10.41 -13.31 11.34
C PHE A 128 10.03 -12.26 12.38
N MET A 129 9.17 -11.32 12.00
CA MET A 129 8.60 -10.33 12.91
C MET A 129 7.08 -10.28 12.74
N GLU A 130 6.33 -10.14 13.82
CA GLU A 130 4.89 -9.94 13.77
C GLU A 130 4.54 -8.51 13.34
N SER A 131 3.30 -8.31 12.91
CA SER A 131 2.74 -7.00 12.59
C SER A 131 3.03 -5.97 13.68
N GLY A 132 3.68 -4.86 13.32
CA GLY A 132 4.02 -3.79 14.26
C GLY A 132 4.92 -4.21 15.42
N GLU A 133 5.62 -5.36 15.34
CA GLU A 133 6.44 -5.88 16.44
C GLU A 133 7.57 -4.92 16.80
N ILE A 134 7.70 -4.64 18.11
CA ILE A 134 8.86 -3.99 18.71
C ILE A 134 9.46 -4.96 19.72
N ASN A 135 10.72 -5.31 19.52
CA ASN A 135 11.40 -6.33 20.32
C ASN A 135 12.92 -6.08 20.36
N GLU A 136 13.55 -6.34 21.50
CA GLU A 136 15.01 -6.22 21.66
C GLU A 136 15.78 -7.25 20.82
N LYS A 137 15.14 -8.39 20.51
CA LYS A 137 15.77 -9.49 19.78
C LYS A 137 14.97 -9.84 18.54
N LEU A 138 15.68 -9.99 17.41
CA LEU A 138 15.11 -10.56 16.20
C LEU A 138 14.89 -12.06 16.37
N ARG A 139 13.71 -12.54 15.96
CA ARG A 139 13.43 -13.99 15.91
C ARG A 139 13.99 -14.53 14.60
N GLU A 140 15.02 -15.37 14.69
CA GLU A 140 15.53 -16.10 13.54
C GLU A 140 14.58 -17.24 13.19
N LYS A 141 14.15 -17.29 11.94
CA LYS A 141 13.23 -18.31 11.45
C LYS A 141 13.45 -18.55 9.97
N GLU A 142 13.57 -19.82 9.60
CA GLU A 142 13.58 -20.21 8.19
C GLU A 142 12.26 -19.82 7.51
N HIS A 143 12.37 -19.26 6.31
CA HIS A 143 11.25 -18.82 5.49
C HIS A 143 11.47 -19.14 4.01
N THR A 144 10.39 -19.05 3.23
CA THR A 144 10.36 -19.48 1.82
C THR A 144 10.86 -18.41 0.83
N LEU A 145 11.05 -17.18 1.30
CA LEU A 145 11.55 -16.08 0.46
C LEU A 145 12.99 -16.34 -0.01
N SER A 146 13.20 -16.27 -1.33
CA SER A 146 14.52 -16.35 -1.97
C SER A 146 14.95 -14.96 -2.45
N PHE A 147 16.17 -14.54 -2.11
CA PHE A 147 16.66 -13.19 -2.38
C PHE A 147 17.75 -13.20 -3.45
N TYR A 148 17.68 -12.23 -4.38
CA TYR A 148 18.60 -12.01 -5.48
C TYR A 148 18.93 -10.52 -5.61
N GLU A 149 20.03 -10.18 -6.28
CA GLU A 149 20.48 -8.80 -6.47
C GLU A 149 20.45 -8.39 -7.93
N ASN A 150 19.78 -7.27 -8.24
CA ASN A 150 19.70 -6.56 -9.52
C ASN A 150 19.08 -7.32 -10.70
N ASN A 151 19.45 -8.58 -10.92
CA ASN A 151 18.93 -9.39 -12.02
C ASN A 151 18.67 -10.83 -11.58
N LEU A 152 17.77 -11.46 -12.31
CA LEU A 152 17.39 -12.85 -12.09
C LEU A 152 16.90 -13.43 -13.41
N THR A 153 17.29 -14.68 -13.69
CA THR A 153 16.70 -15.49 -14.75
C THR A 153 15.99 -16.68 -14.14
N LEU A 154 14.71 -16.86 -14.44
CA LEU A 154 13.89 -17.98 -13.99
C LEU A 154 13.41 -18.78 -15.19
N ASP A 155 13.70 -20.08 -15.19
CA ASP A 155 13.04 -20.99 -16.11
C ASP A 155 11.67 -21.40 -15.54
N THR A 156 10.62 -20.86 -16.14
CA THR A 156 9.22 -21.17 -15.78
C THR A 156 8.58 -22.15 -16.74
N GLY A 157 9.13 -22.30 -17.95
CA GLY A 157 8.48 -23.00 -19.06
C GLY A 157 7.16 -22.39 -19.55
N TYR A 158 6.78 -21.17 -19.11
CA TYR A 158 5.49 -20.55 -19.45
C TYR A 158 5.59 -19.64 -20.67
N ILE A 159 4.99 -20.07 -21.78
CA ILE A 159 4.99 -19.28 -23.03
C ILE A 159 4.00 -18.09 -22.94
N ASN A 160 2.75 -18.35 -22.53
CA ASN A 160 1.68 -17.35 -22.45
C ASN A 160 1.00 -17.33 -21.06
N PRO A 161 1.72 -16.97 -19.98
CA PRO A 161 1.14 -16.90 -18.64
C PRO A 161 0.24 -15.66 -18.46
N PHE A 162 -0.48 -15.62 -17.34
CA PHE A 162 -1.07 -14.38 -16.84
C PHE A 162 -0.09 -13.67 -15.92
N TYR A 163 0.00 -12.35 -16.08
CA TYR A 163 0.81 -11.46 -15.26
C TYR A 163 -0.09 -10.66 -14.33
N VAL A 164 0.08 -10.83 -13.02
CA VAL A 164 -0.55 -9.97 -12.02
C VAL A 164 0.48 -8.96 -11.54
N TYR A 165 0.13 -7.68 -11.46
CA TYR A 165 1.08 -6.62 -11.14
C TYR A 165 0.46 -5.51 -10.28
N LEU A 166 1.32 -4.72 -9.63
CA LEU A 166 0.92 -3.55 -8.88
C LEU A 166 0.91 -2.32 -9.77
N ASN A 167 -0.24 -1.67 -9.89
CA ASN A 167 -0.32 -0.29 -10.31
C ASN A 167 -0.73 0.58 -9.11
N PRO A 168 -0.57 1.91 -9.21
CA PRO A 168 -0.98 2.78 -8.13
C PRO A 168 -2.45 2.57 -7.75
N PHE A 169 -2.66 2.24 -6.46
CA PHE A 169 -3.97 2.03 -5.85
C PHE A 169 -4.79 0.83 -6.37
N ILE A 170 -4.22 -0.05 -7.20
CA ILE A 170 -4.92 -1.25 -7.71
C ILE A 170 -3.95 -2.38 -8.10
N ILE A 171 -4.41 -3.63 -7.98
CA ILE A 171 -3.71 -4.80 -8.53
C ILE A 171 -4.43 -5.24 -9.80
N ASN A 172 -3.70 -5.32 -10.90
CA ASN A 172 -4.24 -5.65 -12.21
C ASN A 172 -3.64 -6.92 -12.79
N GLN A 173 -4.24 -7.38 -13.89
CA GLN A 173 -3.86 -8.58 -14.60
C GLN A 173 -3.77 -8.31 -16.09
N SER A 174 -2.74 -8.84 -16.73
CA SER A 174 -2.57 -8.78 -18.18
C SER A 174 -2.06 -10.10 -18.74
N LYS A 175 -2.22 -10.27 -20.05
CA LYS A 175 -1.52 -11.32 -20.81
C LYS A 175 -0.20 -10.81 -21.39
N GLU A 176 0.06 -9.52 -21.30
CA GLU A 176 1.20 -8.86 -21.93
C GLU A 176 2.02 -8.07 -20.91
N LEU A 177 3.31 -7.89 -21.20
CA LEU A 177 4.23 -7.10 -20.37
C LEU A 177 4.49 -5.76 -21.07
N HIS A 178 3.89 -4.71 -20.52
CA HIS A 178 3.96 -3.33 -20.99
C HIS A 178 4.42 -2.42 -19.85
N GLY A 179 5.72 -2.35 -19.59
CA GLY A 179 6.29 -1.41 -18.62
C GLY A 179 6.94 -2.09 -17.42
N LYS A 180 6.72 -1.54 -16.22
CA LYS A 180 7.41 -1.94 -14.98
C LYS A 180 6.47 -1.88 -13.78
N SER A 181 6.73 -2.72 -12.78
CA SER A 181 5.97 -2.77 -11.52
C SER A 181 6.86 -3.31 -10.40
N GLU A 182 6.59 -2.93 -9.16
CA GLU A 182 7.30 -3.41 -7.97
C GLU A 182 7.07 -4.90 -7.73
N PHE A 183 5.98 -5.47 -8.25
CA PHE A 183 5.87 -6.92 -8.35
C PHE A 183 5.24 -7.38 -9.66
N PHE A 184 5.61 -8.60 -10.05
CA PHE A 184 4.89 -9.40 -11.02
C PHE A 184 4.69 -10.80 -10.46
N SER A 185 3.46 -11.28 -10.50
CA SER A 185 3.14 -12.69 -10.30
C SER A 185 2.86 -13.32 -11.66
N VAL A 186 3.66 -14.31 -12.03
CA VAL A 186 3.54 -15.03 -13.28
C VAL A 186 2.82 -16.35 -13.02
N SER A 187 1.58 -16.46 -13.48
CA SER A 187 0.66 -17.54 -13.13
C SER A 187 0.27 -18.36 -14.36
N LEU A 188 0.42 -19.70 -14.26
CA LEU A 188 -0.17 -20.65 -15.21
C LEU A 188 -0.53 -21.98 -14.54
N LYS A 189 0.47 -22.78 -14.11
CA LYS A 189 0.29 -24.03 -13.35
C LYS A 189 0.55 -23.81 -11.86
N GLU A 190 1.66 -23.13 -11.58
CA GLU A 190 2.01 -22.53 -10.30
C GLU A 190 2.16 -21.01 -10.50
N THR A 191 2.26 -20.27 -9.40
CA THR A 191 2.50 -18.83 -9.43
C THR A 191 3.89 -18.51 -8.91
N PHE A 192 4.72 -17.90 -9.76
CA PHE A 192 6.00 -17.31 -9.38
C PHE A 192 5.75 -15.84 -9.05
N ASN A 193 5.87 -15.45 -7.78
CA ASN A 193 5.78 -14.06 -7.37
C ASN A 193 7.18 -13.48 -7.29
N ILE A 194 7.41 -12.41 -8.05
CA ILE A 194 8.69 -11.74 -8.18
C ILE A 194 8.46 -10.32 -7.70
N VAL A 195 9.14 -9.92 -6.64
CA VAL A 195 8.94 -8.63 -5.96
C VAL A 195 10.27 -7.89 -5.91
N GLY A 196 10.30 -6.62 -6.28
CA GLY A 196 11.49 -5.78 -6.28
C GLY A 196 11.45 -4.73 -5.18
N GLU A 197 12.62 -4.38 -4.64
CA GLU A 197 12.80 -3.15 -3.87
C GLU A 197 12.57 -1.91 -4.75
N ASN A 198 12.76 -2.05 -6.07
CA ASN A 198 12.41 -1.07 -7.09
C ASN A 198 11.67 -1.74 -8.25
N LYS A 199 11.02 -0.92 -9.08
CA LYS A 199 10.25 -1.34 -10.26
C LYS A 199 11.03 -2.35 -11.12
N LEU A 200 10.48 -3.54 -11.23
CA LEU A 200 11.00 -4.64 -12.04
C LEU A 200 10.64 -4.43 -13.51
N LYS A 201 11.55 -4.79 -14.40
CA LYS A 201 11.28 -5.02 -15.81
C LYS A 201 11.34 -6.51 -16.08
N LEU A 202 10.30 -7.07 -16.69
CA LEU A 202 10.24 -8.48 -17.08
C LEU A 202 10.31 -8.62 -18.59
N ILE A 203 10.99 -9.66 -19.03
CA ILE A 203 11.00 -10.13 -20.42
C ILE A 203 10.77 -11.64 -20.39
N ASN A 204 9.75 -12.11 -21.08
CA ASN A 204 9.50 -13.55 -21.25
C ASN A 204 9.97 -13.99 -22.63
N ASP A 205 11.01 -14.82 -22.66
CA ASP A 205 11.51 -15.44 -23.88
C ASP A 205 11.19 -16.94 -23.83
N LYS A 206 10.02 -17.30 -24.37
CA LYS A 206 9.54 -18.69 -24.51
C LYS A 206 9.62 -19.52 -23.21
N GLY A 207 9.25 -18.93 -22.07
CA GLY A 207 9.25 -19.60 -20.76
C GLY A 207 10.46 -19.28 -19.90
N LEU A 208 11.50 -18.66 -20.46
CA LEU A 208 12.60 -18.10 -19.71
C LEU A 208 12.29 -16.64 -19.34
N LEU A 209 12.00 -16.40 -18.06
CA LEU A 209 11.76 -15.06 -17.53
C LEU A 209 13.08 -14.40 -17.14
N LYS A 210 13.39 -13.27 -17.78
CA LYS A 210 14.46 -12.37 -17.36
C LYS A 210 13.85 -11.21 -16.57
N VAL A 211 14.41 -10.95 -15.40
CA VAL A 211 13.98 -9.91 -14.46
C VAL A 211 15.14 -8.97 -14.23
N GLU A 212 14.90 -7.67 -14.38
CA GLU A 212 15.87 -6.61 -14.17
C GLU A 212 15.32 -5.54 -13.21
N THR A 213 16.12 -5.11 -12.25
CA THR A 213 15.84 -3.98 -11.35
C THR A 213 17.14 -3.39 -10.80
N LEU A 214 17.02 -2.33 -10.02
CA LEU A 214 18.11 -1.82 -9.19
C LEU A 214 17.85 -2.27 -7.75
N GLY A 215 18.75 -3.07 -7.17
CA GLY A 215 18.61 -3.59 -5.80
C GLY A 215 17.95 -4.96 -5.71
N ARG A 216 17.35 -5.25 -4.54
CA ARG A 216 16.91 -6.60 -4.17
C ARG A 216 15.68 -7.08 -4.96
N ILE A 217 15.70 -8.34 -5.33
CA ILE A 217 14.59 -9.12 -5.89
C ILE A 217 14.26 -10.25 -4.91
N VAL A 218 12.98 -10.40 -4.58
CA VAL A 218 12.45 -11.50 -3.78
C VAL A 218 11.58 -12.38 -4.65
N VAL A 219 11.80 -13.69 -4.56
CA VAL A 219 11.00 -14.71 -5.26
C VAL A 219 10.31 -15.62 -4.25
N VAL A 220 9.02 -15.84 -4.46
CA VAL A 220 8.24 -16.84 -3.72
C VAL A 220 7.30 -17.60 -4.65
N LYS A 221 7.34 -18.93 -4.57
CA LYS A 221 6.42 -19.82 -5.28
C LYS A 221 5.17 -20.05 -4.44
N SER A 222 4.01 -20.07 -5.09
CA SER A 222 2.71 -20.28 -4.43
C SER A 222 1.68 -20.82 -5.41
N LYS A 223 0.48 -21.20 -4.92
CA LYS A 223 -0.61 -21.58 -5.83
C LYS A 223 -1.20 -20.34 -6.51
N THR A 224 -1.39 -19.26 -5.75
CA THR A 224 -1.96 -18.01 -6.26
C THR A 224 -1.20 -16.81 -5.68
N TRP A 225 -1.21 -15.69 -6.39
CA TRP A 225 -0.64 -14.45 -5.86
C TRP A 225 -1.31 -13.99 -4.55
N LYS A 226 -2.61 -14.28 -4.37
CA LYS A 226 -3.36 -13.93 -3.15
C LYS A 226 -2.84 -14.66 -1.91
N GLU A 227 -2.26 -15.86 -2.08
CA GLU A 227 -1.62 -16.63 -1.01
C GLU A 227 -0.28 -16.01 -0.60
N ALA A 228 0.54 -15.65 -1.60
CA ALA A 228 1.86 -15.05 -1.36
C ALA A 228 1.83 -13.58 -0.94
N LYS A 229 0.74 -12.87 -1.25
CA LYS A 229 0.53 -11.44 -0.93
C LYS A 229 1.74 -10.57 -1.29
N PRO A 230 2.15 -10.53 -2.57
CA PRO A 230 3.38 -9.84 -3.00
C PRO A 230 3.37 -8.33 -2.71
N TYR A 231 2.20 -7.72 -2.53
CA TYR A 231 2.07 -6.33 -2.10
C TYR A 231 2.53 -6.11 -0.64
N GLU A 232 2.36 -7.08 0.27
CA GLU A 232 2.89 -7.01 1.65
C GLU A 232 4.42 -7.10 1.63
N VAL A 233 4.97 -7.96 0.76
CA VAL A 233 6.42 -8.08 0.53
C VAL A 233 6.99 -6.79 -0.08
N THR A 234 6.28 -6.20 -1.06
CA THR A 234 6.66 -4.92 -1.67
C THR A 234 6.76 -3.83 -0.61
N TRP A 235 5.73 -3.72 0.24
CA TRP A 235 5.70 -2.76 1.34
C TRP A 235 6.87 -2.98 2.31
N ASN A 236 7.18 -4.25 2.64
CA ASN A 236 8.29 -4.60 3.53
C ASN A 236 9.66 -4.19 2.97
N LEU A 237 9.90 -4.41 1.67
CA LEU A 237 11.17 -4.01 1.03
C LEU A 237 11.36 -2.49 1.01
N LYS A 238 10.27 -1.74 0.84
CA LYS A 238 10.27 -0.26 0.84
C LYS A 238 10.41 0.35 2.24
N ASN A 239 9.83 -0.30 3.24
CA ASN A 239 9.76 0.19 4.62
C ASN A 239 10.54 -0.75 5.54
N LYS A 240 11.87 -0.63 5.54
CA LYS A 240 12.82 -1.55 6.20
C LYS A 240 12.63 -1.64 7.71
N VAL A 241 13.14 -2.71 8.32
CA VAL A 241 13.17 -2.88 9.78
C VAL A 241 14.02 -1.74 10.35
N LEU A 242 13.55 -1.12 11.42
CA LEU A 242 14.24 0.01 12.05
C LEU A 242 14.85 -0.42 13.37
N LYS A 243 16.05 0.08 13.66
CA LYS A 243 16.60 0.10 15.01
C LYS A 243 16.14 1.39 15.67
N ILE A 244 15.49 1.29 16.82
CA ILE A 244 14.94 2.42 17.58
C ILE A 244 15.48 2.40 19.01
N ASP A 245 15.73 3.58 19.58
CA ASP A 245 16.12 3.71 20.99
C ASP A 245 14.86 3.70 21.88
N CYS A 246 14.21 2.55 21.97
CA CYS A 246 13.06 2.31 22.83
C CYS A 246 13.09 0.87 23.32
N LYS A 247 13.51 0.68 24.57
CA LYS A 247 13.50 -0.62 25.24
C LYS A 247 12.17 -0.86 25.93
N LEU A 248 11.51 -1.97 25.62
CA LEU A 248 10.23 -2.36 26.20
C LEU A 248 10.39 -3.56 27.14
N PRO A 249 9.60 -3.67 28.22
CA PRO A 249 9.69 -4.79 29.16
C PRO A 249 9.26 -6.14 28.56
N PHE A 250 8.55 -6.13 27.44
CA PHE A 250 8.10 -7.30 26.71
C PHE A 250 7.87 -6.95 25.22
N PRO A 251 7.99 -7.93 24.30
CA PRO A 251 7.68 -7.72 22.89
C PRO A 251 6.22 -7.32 22.71
N ILE A 252 5.96 -6.31 21.86
CA ILE A 252 4.61 -5.81 21.64
C ILE A 252 4.32 -5.57 20.16
N SER A 253 3.07 -5.80 19.75
CA SER A 253 2.56 -5.36 18.45
C SER A 253 1.98 -3.96 18.58
N LEU A 254 2.60 -2.98 17.92
CA LEU A 254 2.12 -1.59 17.91
C LEU A 254 0.77 -1.46 17.20
N TYR A 255 0.63 -2.14 16.06
CA TYR A 255 -0.58 -2.16 15.27
C TYR A 255 -0.69 -3.39 14.38
N LYS A 256 -1.90 -3.62 13.88
CA LYS A 256 -2.25 -4.74 13.01
C LYS A 256 -3.50 -4.38 12.20
N ALA A 257 -3.51 -4.69 10.91
CA ALA A 257 -4.65 -4.41 10.03
C ALA A 257 -5.16 -5.67 9.33
N TYR A 258 -6.49 -5.78 9.21
CA TYR A 258 -7.18 -6.86 8.49
C TYR A 258 -8.41 -6.35 7.75
N PRO A 259 -8.89 -7.03 6.68
CA PRO A 259 -8.25 -8.16 6.01
C PRO A 259 -6.97 -7.73 5.26
N SER A 260 -6.23 -8.70 4.73
CA SER A 260 -5.16 -8.39 3.78
C SER A 260 -5.70 -7.67 2.55
N GLY A 261 -4.85 -6.88 1.89
CA GLY A 261 -5.23 -6.00 0.78
C GLY A 261 -5.65 -4.59 1.20
N ILE A 262 -5.80 -4.32 2.51
CA ILE A 262 -5.92 -2.94 3.00
C ILE A 262 -4.52 -2.38 3.26
N ILE A 263 -4.05 -1.48 2.41
CA ILE A 263 -2.68 -0.97 2.44
C ILE A 263 -2.66 0.48 2.96
N PRO A 264 -1.87 0.77 4.00
CA PRO A 264 -1.55 2.13 4.37
C PRO A 264 -0.50 2.71 3.41
N PHE A 265 -0.86 3.81 2.75
CA PHE A 265 0.03 4.55 1.85
C PHE A 265 0.39 5.94 2.39
N PHE A 266 -0.34 6.43 3.39
CA PHE A 266 -0.04 7.68 4.08
C PHE A 266 -0.15 7.49 5.59
N ILE A 267 0.82 8.02 6.32
CA ILE A 267 0.86 7.99 7.78
C ILE A 267 1.40 9.32 8.26
N LYS A 268 0.65 9.97 9.15
CA LYS A 268 1.08 11.18 9.86
C LYS A 268 0.68 11.08 11.32
N TYR A 269 1.59 11.45 12.21
CA TYR A 269 1.36 11.44 13.64
C TYR A 269 1.85 12.73 14.28
N ASP A 270 0.92 13.44 14.92
CA ASP A 270 1.24 14.65 15.68
C ASP A 270 0.28 14.79 16.85
N ASN A 271 0.81 15.16 18.04
CA ASN A 271 0.03 15.51 19.23
C ASN A 271 -1.14 14.53 19.52
N ASN A 272 -0.86 13.23 19.65
CA ASN A 272 -1.86 12.19 19.89
C ASN A 272 -2.91 12.01 18.77
N GLN A 273 -2.66 12.52 17.58
CA GLN A 273 -3.50 12.34 16.40
C GLN A 273 -2.75 11.53 15.35
N LEU A 274 -3.27 10.36 15.04
CA LEU A 274 -2.81 9.51 13.95
C LEU A 274 -3.73 9.67 12.75
N ILE A 275 -3.19 10.10 11.61
CA ILE A 275 -3.89 10.15 10.33
C ILE A 275 -3.33 9.06 9.43
N LEU A 276 -4.22 8.24 8.87
CA LEU A 276 -3.89 7.15 7.94
C LEU A 276 -4.62 7.38 6.61
N GLY A 277 -3.89 7.29 5.52
CA GLY A 277 -4.46 7.07 4.18
C GLY A 277 -4.39 5.58 3.85
N LEU A 278 -5.56 4.98 3.62
CA LEU A 278 -5.71 3.55 3.36
C LEU A 278 -6.31 3.34 1.97
N VAL A 279 -5.83 2.33 1.25
CA VAL A 279 -6.44 1.85 0.00
C VAL A 279 -6.88 0.39 0.16
N ASN A 280 -8.02 0.04 -0.42
CA ASN A 280 -8.49 -1.34 -0.50
C ASN A 280 -8.12 -1.95 -1.85
N LEU A 281 -7.05 -2.73 -1.94
CA LEU A 281 -6.67 -3.40 -3.19
C LEU A 281 -7.56 -4.60 -3.57
N ASN A 282 -8.59 -4.90 -2.77
CA ASN A 282 -9.52 -5.98 -3.08
C ASN A 282 -10.61 -5.51 -4.07
N ASP A 283 -11.05 -6.44 -4.90
CA ASP A 283 -12.13 -6.30 -5.88
C ASP A 283 -13.53 -6.31 -5.26
N PHE A 284 -13.62 -6.38 -3.93
CA PHE A 284 -14.85 -6.33 -3.16
C PHE A 284 -14.77 -5.29 -2.03
N PRO A 285 -15.92 -4.72 -1.59
CA PRO A 285 -15.98 -3.90 -0.40
C PRO A 285 -15.54 -4.68 0.85
N ALA A 286 -14.80 -4.03 1.75
CA ALA A 286 -14.26 -4.65 2.95
C ALA A 286 -14.44 -3.77 4.19
N ILE A 287 -14.47 -4.37 5.37
CA ILE A 287 -14.37 -3.66 6.65
C ILE A 287 -12.94 -3.82 7.16
N ALA A 288 -12.15 -2.76 7.08
CA ALA A 288 -10.81 -2.72 7.61
C ALA A 288 -10.85 -2.63 9.15
N ASN A 289 -10.36 -3.66 9.82
CA ASN A 289 -10.16 -3.69 11.26
C ASN A 289 -8.73 -3.28 11.55
N LEU A 290 -8.56 -2.13 12.19
CA LEU A 290 -7.28 -1.67 12.71
C LEU A 290 -7.25 -1.89 14.22
N LEU A 291 -6.25 -2.60 14.69
CA LEU A 291 -5.96 -2.78 16.11
C LEU A 291 -4.70 -1.99 16.46
N LEU A 292 -4.73 -1.26 17.57
CA LEU A 292 -3.59 -0.47 18.06
C LEU A 292 -3.21 -0.90 19.49
N SER A 293 -1.96 -0.68 19.85
CA SER A 293 -1.50 -0.65 21.25
C SER A 293 -1.70 0.74 21.87
N ALA A 294 -2.85 1.34 21.59
CA ALA A 294 -3.28 2.65 22.09
C ALA A 294 -4.79 2.63 22.37
N ARG A 295 -5.26 3.47 23.29
CA ARG A 295 -6.67 3.78 23.48
C ARG A 295 -7.10 4.77 22.41
N ILE A 296 -8.10 4.42 21.60
CA ILE A 296 -8.72 5.32 20.64
C ILE A 296 -9.85 6.07 21.35
N GLU A 297 -9.69 7.38 21.51
CA GLU A 297 -10.69 8.25 22.14
C GLU A 297 -11.78 8.66 21.13
N ASP A 298 -11.36 9.01 19.92
CA ASP A 298 -12.25 9.40 18.83
C ASP A 298 -11.68 8.95 17.48
N ALA A 299 -12.56 8.70 16.52
CA ALA A 299 -12.20 8.30 15.17
C ALA A 299 -13.11 8.98 14.15
N TYR A 300 -12.55 9.49 13.06
CA TYR A 300 -13.28 10.17 11.99
C TYR A 300 -12.76 9.75 10.62
N ILE A 301 -13.67 9.58 9.66
CA ILE A 301 -13.32 9.62 8.25
C ILE A 301 -13.14 11.09 7.87
N LEU A 302 -12.07 11.37 7.11
CA LEU A 302 -11.77 12.69 6.59
C LEU A 302 -12.14 12.80 5.10
N SER A 303 -12.60 13.98 4.69
CA SER A 303 -12.61 14.36 3.28
C SER A 303 -11.17 14.45 2.76
N PRO A 304 -10.97 14.44 1.42
CA PRO A 304 -9.65 14.62 0.84
C PRO A 304 -8.96 15.94 1.28
N GLN A 305 -9.74 16.96 1.58
CA GLN A 305 -9.28 18.28 2.07
C GLN A 305 -9.03 18.31 3.60
N GLY A 306 -9.19 17.19 4.30
CA GLY A 306 -8.92 17.10 5.74
C GLY A 306 -10.08 17.46 6.66
N LYS A 307 -11.30 17.64 6.15
CA LYS A 307 -12.49 17.92 6.97
C LYS A 307 -13.07 16.63 7.53
N GLU A 308 -13.48 16.62 8.79
CA GLU A 308 -14.16 15.46 9.40
C GLU A 308 -15.56 15.30 8.76
N ILE A 309 -15.82 14.16 8.12
CA ILE A 309 -17.08 13.91 7.39
C ILE A 309 -17.98 12.90 8.07
N GLU A 310 -17.40 11.91 8.76
CA GLU A 310 -18.15 10.84 9.42
C GLU A 310 -17.43 10.43 10.70
N LYS A 311 -18.16 10.33 11.81
CA LYS A 311 -17.63 9.80 13.07
C LYS A 311 -17.73 8.28 13.06
N LEU A 312 -16.62 7.61 13.37
CA LEU A 312 -16.58 6.16 13.55
C LEU A 312 -16.61 5.82 15.05
N ASN A 313 -17.19 4.67 15.40
CA ASN A 313 -17.28 4.19 16.78
C ASN A 313 -16.10 3.24 17.11
N PRO A 314 -15.14 3.67 17.95
CA PRO A 314 -14.03 2.81 18.35
C PRO A 314 -14.43 1.80 19.43
N GLU A 315 -13.84 0.61 19.36
CA GLU A 315 -13.91 -0.45 20.38
C GLU A 315 -12.65 -0.41 21.25
N PHE A 316 -12.48 0.66 22.05
CA PHE A 316 -11.33 0.93 22.94
C PHE A 316 -9.95 0.95 22.28
N ASP A 317 -9.46 -0.18 21.75
CA ASP A 317 -8.16 -0.36 21.10
C ASP A 317 -8.28 -0.81 19.63
N ARG A 318 -9.51 -0.82 19.10
CA ARG A 318 -9.83 -1.22 17.71
C ARG A 318 -10.78 -0.25 17.05
N ILE A 319 -10.70 -0.20 15.74
CA ILE A 319 -11.65 0.55 14.91
C ILE A 319 -11.98 -0.25 13.64
N LYS A 320 -13.25 -0.17 13.24
CA LYS A 320 -13.76 -0.74 11.98
C LYS A 320 -13.96 0.40 10.99
N ILE A 321 -13.33 0.30 9.83
CA ILE A 321 -13.36 1.32 8.78
C ILE A 321 -13.99 0.68 7.54
N PRO A 322 -15.20 1.11 7.11
CA PRO A 322 -15.82 0.59 5.90
C PRO A 322 -15.10 1.13 4.66
N MET A 323 -14.78 0.23 3.73
CA MET A 323 -14.08 0.57 2.49
C MET A 323 -14.77 -0.05 1.28
N ARG A 324 -14.97 0.75 0.23
CA ARG A 324 -15.48 0.28 -1.07
C ARG A 324 -14.42 -0.57 -1.78
N LYS A 325 -14.82 -1.34 -2.81
CA LYS A 325 -13.86 -2.00 -3.72
C LYS A 325 -12.92 -0.93 -4.29
N PHE A 326 -11.61 -1.17 -4.25
CA PHE A 326 -10.61 -0.19 -4.72
C PHE A 326 -10.76 1.23 -4.15
N GLY A 327 -11.36 1.36 -2.96
CA GLY A 327 -11.61 2.66 -2.34
C GLY A 327 -10.36 3.21 -1.65
N ILE A 328 -10.17 4.53 -1.75
CA ILE A 328 -9.21 5.31 -0.97
C ILE A 328 -9.95 6.04 0.15
N ILE A 329 -9.44 5.97 1.38
CA ILE A 329 -10.01 6.64 2.55
C ILE A 329 -8.94 7.24 3.44
N TYR A 330 -9.22 8.39 4.03
CA TYR A 330 -8.41 8.99 5.08
C TYR A 330 -9.14 8.89 6.41
N VAL A 331 -8.43 8.45 7.45
CA VAL A 331 -8.99 8.28 8.79
C VAL A 331 -8.11 9.00 9.80
N LYS A 332 -8.75 9.77 10.68
CA LYS A 332 -8.13 10.43 11.83
C LYS A 332 -8.51 9.69 13.10
N LEU A 333 -7.51 9.32 13.89
CA LEU A 333 -7.67 8.68 15.18
C LEU A 333 -7.04 9.57 16.24
N LYS A 334 -7.82 9.96 17.25
CA LYS A 334 -7.29 10.55 18.48
C LYS A 334 -6.98 9.43 19.44
N ILE A 335 -5.71 9.28 19.80
CA ILE A 335 -5.22 8.13 20.56
C ILE A 335 -4.53 8.55 21.85
N LYS A 336 -4.49 7.67 22.83
CA LYS A 336 -3.69 7.83 24.05
C LYS A 336 -3.00 6.52 24.41
N ARG A 337 -1.98 6.63 25.25
CA ARG A 337 -1.32 5.47 25.85
C ARG A 337 -2.32 4.55 26.56
N LEU A 338 -2.17 3.24 26.34
CA LEU A 338 -2.91 2.22 27.08
C LEU A 338 -2.40 2.13 28.52
N LEU A 339 -3.29 1.75 29.45
CA LEU A 339 -2.86 1.31 30.77
C LEU A 339 -2.04 0.03 30.63
N GLU A 340 -1.05 -0.15 31.51
CA GLU A 340 -0.10 -1.27 31.46
C GLU A 340 -0.81 -2.64 31.46
N SER A 341 -1.92 -2.79 32.19
CA SER A 341 -2.72 -4.01 32.24
C SER A 341 -3.31 -4.40 30.89
N PHE A 342 -3.69 -3.43 30.05
CA PHE A 342 -4.17 -3.68 28.69
C PHE A 342 -3.00 -3.88 27.72
N LEU A 343 -1.88 -3.17 27.94
CA LEU A 343 -0.67 -3.35 27.17
C LEU A 343 -0.12 -4.79 27.30
N LYS A 344 -0.19 -5.38 28.50
CA LYS A 344 0.18 -6.79 28.75
C LYS A 344 -0.65 -7.80 27.94
N ARG A 345 -1.87 -7.44 27.51
CA ARG A 345 -2.70 -8.29 26.63
C ARG A 345 -2.28 -8.23 25.16
N LYS A 346 -1.38 -7.30 24.81
CA LYS A 346 -0.81 -7.12 23.46
C LYS A 346 0.59 -7.74 23.32
N ILE A 347 1.04 -8.44 24.36
CA ILE A 347 2.32 -9.15 24.35
C ILE A 347 2.31 -10.15 23.21
N ILE A 348 3.37 -10.12 22.41
CA ILE A 348 3.66 -11.17 21.45
C ILE A 348 4.26 -12.33 22.24
N SER A 349 3.51 -13.42 22.36
CA SER A 349 4.02 -14.66 22.94
C SER A 349 5.05 -15.27 22.00
N SER A 350 6.30 -15.34 22.47
CA SER A 350 7.46 -15.92 21.79
C SER A 350 7.37 -17.43 21.63
#